data_AF-A0A0R0M7A1-F1
#
_entry.id   AF-A0A0R0M7A1-F1
#
_cell.length_a   1.000
_cell.length_b   1.000
_cell.length_c   1.000
_cell.angle_alpha   90.00
_cell.angle_beta   90.00
_cell.angle_gamma   90.00
#
_symmetry.space_group_name_H-M   'P 1'
#
loop_
_entity.id
_entity.type
_entity.pdbx_description
1 polymer ?
#
loop_
_entity_poly.entity_id
_entity_poly.type
_entity_poly.pdbx_seq_one_letter_code
_entity_poly.pdbx_strand_id
1 'polypeptide(L)'
;MTRPQKQSPPMRSPPPVENTFYSETSGMSRSYRNPSDMTAKRSCYSCKTRCTPYWRDGWSPGITLCNACGLRFAKYRKVCSTCKAIGVKGNYDNITCPNCRKCL
;
A
#
# COMPACT_ATOMS: atom_id res chain seq x y z
N MET A 1 26.61 43.07 -8.38
CA MET A 1 26.96 41.66 -8.67
C MET A 1 25.77 40.79 -8.30
N THR A 2 24.82 40.61 -9.21
CA THR A 2 23.54 39.91 -8.98
C THR A 2 23.67 38.42 -9.33
N ARG A 3 23.18 37.58 -8.42
CA ARG A 3 23.20 36.11 -8.48
C ARG A 3 22.29 35.59 -9.61
N PRO A 4 22.72 34.67 -10.48
CA PRO A 4 21.82 34.11 -11.49
C PRO A 4 20.76 33.19 -10.83
N GLN A 5 19.48 33.43 -11.11
CA GLN A 5 18.37 32.61 -10.63
C GLN A 5 18.21 31.36 -11.51
N LYS A 6 18.35 30.17 -10.91
CA LYS A 6 17.96 28.89 -11.52
C LYS A 6 16.42 28.79 -11.57
N GLN A 7 15.87 28.61 -12.77
CA GLN A 7 14.44 28.34 -12.98
C GLN A 7 14.07 26.92 -12.50
N SER A 8 12.97 26.82 -11.76
CA SER A 8 12.34 25.58 -11.32
C SER A 8 11.43 24.99 -12.42
N PRO A 9 11.30 23.66 -12.53
CA PRO A 9 10.41 23.04 -13.52
C PRO A 9 8.92 23.27 -13.21
N PRO A 10 8.02 23.28 -14.22
CA PRO A 10 6.62 23.58 -14.02
C PRO A 10 5.88 22.43 -13.31
N MET A 11 5.05 22.78 -12.32
CA MET A 11 4.16 21.86 -11.64
C MET A 11 3.05 21.41 -12.60
N ARG A 12 2.94 20.10 -12.88
CA ARG A 12 1.79 19.54 -13.59
C ARG A 12 0.57 19.55 -12.65
N SER A 13 -0.49 20.20 -13.08
CA SER A 13 -1.78 20.35 -12.38
C SER A 13 -2.44 18.99 -12.10
N PRO A 14 -3.11 18.80 -10.95
CA PRO A 14 -4.03 17.67 -10.76
C PRO A 14 -5.31 17.85 -11.61
N PRO A 15 -5.98 16.75 -12.03
CA PRO A 15 -7.25 16.83 -12.75
C PRO A 15 -8.37 17.41 -11.87
N PRO A 16 -9.42 18.00 -12.48
CA PRO A 16 -10.48 18.69 -11.75
C PRO A 16 -11.33 17.68 -10.97
N VAL A 17 -11.61 18.02 -9.71
CA VAL A 17 -12.54 17.29 -8.84
C VAL A 17 -13.82 18.12 -8.72
N GLU A 18 -14.93 17.62 -9.24
CA GLU A 18 -16.32 17.97 -8.86
C GLU A 18 -17.28 17.05 -9.66
N ASN A 19 -18.39 16.51 -9.14
CA ASN A 19 -19.13 16.81 -7.91
C ASN A 19 -20.10 15.65 -7.54
N THR A 20 -20.47 15.58 -6.25
CA THR A 20 -21.75 15.12 -5.64
C THR A 20 -22.34 13.73 -6.01
N PHE A 21 -22.83 12.86 -5.12
CA PHE A 21 -23.75 13.03 -3.99
C PHE A 21 -23.74 11.74 -3.12
N TYR A 22 -23.99 11.85 -1.82
CA TYR A 22 -24.13 10.72 -0.91
C TYR A 22 -25.29 9.81 -1.34
N SER A 23 -25.06 8.50 -1.41
CA SER A 23 -26.14 7.51 -1.38
C SER A 23 -25.68 6.33 -0.54
N GLU A 24 -26.06 6.37 0.73
CA GLU A 24 -26.12 5.19 1.58
C GLU A 24 -27.09 4.19 0.94
N THR A 25 -26.56 3.15 0.32
CA THR A 25 -27.29 1.89 0.12
C THR A 25 -26.28 0.75 0.15
N SER A 26 -26.32 0.05 1.28
CA SER A 26 -26.18 -1.39 1.45
C SER A 26 -25.82 -2.19 0.18
N GLY A 27 -24.63 -2.80 0.20
CA GLY A 27 -24.34 -4.03 -0.52
C GLY A 27 -24.34 -3.97 -2.05
N MET A 28 -23.20 -3.63 -2.65
CA MET A 28 -22.91 -4.08 -4.02
C MET A 28 -21.42 -4.39 -4.18
N SER A 29 -21.12 -5.69 -4.12
CA SER A 29 -19.86 -6.32 -4.46
C SER A 29 -19.47 -5.98 -5.90
N ARG A 30 -18.70 -4.90 -6.09
CA ARG A 30 -18.04 -4.60 -7.37
C ARG A 30 -16.99 -5.67 -7.62
N SER A 31 -17.41 -6.73 -8.29
CA SER A 31 -16.55 -7.73 -8.89
C SER A 31 -15.80 -7.07 -10.05
N TYR A 32 -14.75 -6.30 -9.73
CA TYR A 32 -13.69 -6.00 -10.67
C TYR A 32 -13.07 -7.35 -11.06
N ARG A 33 -13.61 -8.01 -12.10
CA ARG A 33 -12.93 -9.11 -12.78
C ARG A 33 -11.69 -8.52 -13.44
N ASN A 34 -10.63 -8.44 -12.65
CA ASN A 34 -9.34 -7.95 -13.04
C ASN A 34 -8.66 -9.02 -13.92
N PRO A 35 -7.98 -8.67 -15.03
CA PRO A 35 -7.31 -9.62 -15.94
C PRO A 35 -6.17 -10.45 -15.33
N SER A 36 -5.99 -10.41 -14.01
CA SER A 36 -4.90 -11.04 -13.25
C SER A 36 -5.11 -12.53 -12.96
N ASP A 37 -6.16 -13.16 -13.48
CA ASP A 37 -6.46 -14.58 -13.19
C ASP A 37 -5.56 -15.56 -13.96
N MET A 38 -4.76 -15.09 -14.94
CA MET A 38 -3.89 -15.95 -15.76
C MET A 38 -2.40 -15.90 -15.38
N THR A 39 -1.97 -14.94 -14.55
CA THR A 39 -0.61 -14.95 -13.98
C THR A 39 -0.67 -15.65 -12.64
N ALA A 40 0.01 -16.80 -12.49
CA ALA A 40 0.17 -17.56 -11.24
C ALA A 40 -0.08 -16.69 -10.00
N LYS A 41 -1.21 -16.93 -9.32
CA LYS A 41 -1.92 -16.04 -8.39
C LYS A 41 -1.01 -15.45 -7.28
N ARG A 42 -0.18 -14.46 -7.60
CA ARG A 42 0.66 -13.77 -6.61
C ARG A 42 -0.27 -13.13 -5.57
N SER A 43 0.07 -13.34 -4.30
CA SER A 43 -0.67 -12.78 -3.18
C SER A 43 0.30 -12.11 -2.23
N CYS A 44 -0.14 -11.02 -1.60
CA CYS A 44 0.67 -10.33 -0.62
C CYS A 44 0.88 -11.24 0.58
N TYR A 45 2.13 -11.50 0.97
CA TYR A 45 2.41 -12.38 2.08
C TYR A 45 1.79 -11.87 3.40
N SER A 46 1.76 -10.54 3.60
CA SER A 46 1.28 -9.92 4.84
C SER A 46 -0.25 -9.76 4.91
N CYS A 47 -0.90 -9.20 3.90
CA CYS A 47 -2.34 -8.89 3.94
C CYS A 47 -3.18 -9.77 3.01
N LYS A 48 -2.56 -10.73 2.31
CA LYS A 48 -3.20 -11.67 1.39
C LYS A 48 -3.96 -11.06 0.21
N THR A 49 -3.87 -9.73 -0.02
CA THR A 49 -4.46 -9.13 -1.23
C THR A 49 -3.86 -9.76 -2.49
N ARG A 50 -4.73 -10.00 -3.46
CA ARG A 50 -4.40 -10.49 -4.80
C ARG A 50 -4.47 -9.38 -5.85
N CYS A 51 -4.95 -8.20 -5.46
CA CYS A 51 -5.02 -7.01 -6.29
C CYS A 51 -4.21 -5.89 -5.65
N THR A 52 -3.29 -5.32 -6.41
CA THR A 52 -2.45 -4.20 -5.98
C THR A 52 -1.99 -3.46 -7.24
N PRO A 53 -1.85 -2.12 -7.19
CA PRO A 53 -1.34 -1.37 -8.34
C PRO A 53 0.12 -1.69 -8.66
N TYR A 54 0.86 -2.22 -7.68
CA TYR A 54 2.26 -2.62 -7.83
C TYR A 54 2.64 -3.71 -6.83
N TRP A 55 3.46 -4.66 -7.27
CA TRP A 55 4.04 -5.71 -6.43
C TRP A 55 5.46 -5.32 -6.03
N ARG A 56 5.82 -5.59 -4.77
CA ARG A 56 7.15 -5.30 -4.21
C ARG A 56 7.76 -6.57 -3.65
N ASP A 57 9.08 -6.65 -3.68
CA ASP A 57 9.82 -7.72 -3.01
C ASP A 57 9.86 -7.48 -1.49
N GLY A 58 9.81 -8.59 -0.73
CA GLY A 58 9.79 -8.58 0.73
C GLY A 58 11.17 -8.68 1.37
N TRP A 59 11.21 -9.18 2.61
CA TRP A 59 12.44 -9.34 3.40
C TRP A 59 13.31 -10.52 2.96
N SER A 60 12.82 -11.38 2.08
CA SER A 60 13.48 -12.61 1.64
C SER A 60 13.04 -12.94 0.21
N PRO A 61 13.89 -13.56 -0.61
CA PRO A 61 13.52 -14.03 -1.95
C PRO A 61 12.27 -14.92 -1.88
N GLY A 62 11.33 -14.71 -2.82
CA GLY A 62 10.05 -15.42 -2.87
C GLY A 62 8.94 -14.81 -2.00
N ILE A 63 9.24 -13.82 -1.16
CA ILE A 63 8.21 -13.06 -0.45
C ILE A 63 7.76 -11.90 -1.32
N THR A 64 6.51 -11.93 -1.79
CA THR A 64 5.90 -10.82 -2.52
C THR A 64 4.96 -10.03 -1.61
N LEU A 65 5.04 -8.70 -1.68
CA LEU A 65 4.21 -7.77 -0.93
C LEU A 65 3.40 -6.89 -1.88
N CYS A 66 2.20 -6.49 -1.45
CA CYS A 66 1.47 -5.44 -2.15
C CYS A 66 2.15 -4.08 -1.94
N ASN A 67 1.72 -3.08 -2.72
CA ASN A 67 2.31 -1.75 -2.67
C ASN A 67 2.25 -1.15 -1.25
N ALA A 68 1.10 -1.25 -0.57
CA ALA A 68 0.92 -0.70 0.77
C ALA A 68 1.80 -1.41 1.83
N CYS A 69 1.83 -2.75 1.84
CA CYS A 69 2.65 -3.51 2.77
C CYS A 69 4.15 -3.32 2.50
N GLY A 70 4.57 -3.33 1.23
CA GLY A 70 5.97 -3.16 0.87
C GLY A 70 6.51 -1.78 1.22
N LEU A 71 5.71 -0.71 1.07
CA LEU A 71 6.11 0.63 1.53
C LEU A 71 6.26 0.69 3.05
N ARG A 72 5.36 0.05 3.82
CA ARG A 72 5.47 -0.04 5.29
C ARG A 72 6.72 -0.81 5.71
N PHE A 73 6.99 -1.93 5.04
CA PHE A 73 8.19 -2.71 5.29
C PHE A 73 9.46 -1.92 4.95
N ALA A 74 9.50 -1.21 3.82
CA ALA A 74 10.64 -0.36 3.47
C ALA A 74 10.91 0.73 4.51
N LYS A 75 9.84 1.35 5.04
CA LYS A 75 9.96 2.43 6.02
C LYS A 75 10.40 1.95 7.40
N TYR A 76 9.80 0.88 7.92
CA TYR A 76 9.99 0.47 9.31
C TYR A 76 10.86 -0.76 9.47
N ARG A 77 11.02 -1.56 8.41
CA ARG A 77 11.70 -2.87 8.41
C ARG A 77 11.21 -3.84 9.49
N LYS A 78 10.03 -3.59 10.06
CA LYS A 78 9.43 -4.40 11.11
C LYS A 78 8.47 -5.45 10.55
N VAL A 79 8.69 -6.69 10.94
CA VAL A 79 7.87 -7.86 10.60
C VAL A 79 7.64 -8.63 11.89
N CYS A 80 6.43 -9.15 12.08
CA CYS A 80 6.16 -9.99 13.24
C CYS A 80 6.97 -11.28 13.23
N SER A 81 7.63 -11.58 14.34
CA SER A 81 8.32 -12.85 14.54
C SER A 81 7.37 -14.06 14.50
N THR A 82 6.12 -13.90 14.96
CA THR A 82 5.12 -14.98 14.97
C THR A 82 4.35 -15.06 13.65
N CYS A 83 3.65 -13.98 13.27
CA CYS A 83 2.69 -13.99 12.16
C CYS A 83 3.34 -13.65 10.81
N LYS A 84 4.60 -13.18 10.80
CA LYS A 84 5.30 -12.60 9.63
C LYS A 84 4.52 -11.52 8.87
N ALA A 85 3.49 -10.95 9.51
CA ALA A 85 2.75 -9.82 8.98
C ALA A 85 3.53 -8.53 9.23
N ILE A 86 3.42 -7.62 8.28
CA ILE A 86 3.92 -6.26 8.40
C ILE A 86 2.86 -5.48 9.16
N GLY A 87 3.28 -4.81 10.23
CA GLY A 87 2.36 -4.09 11.09
C GLY A 87 1.51 -3.07 10.34
N VAL A 88 0.27 -2.93 10.80
CA VAL A 88 -0.57 -1.80 10.45
C VAL A 88 -0.18 -0.64 11.36
N LYS A 89 -0.12 0.56 10.78
CA LYS A 89 0.18 1.76 11.55
C LYS A 89 -0.99 1.99 12.53
N GLY A 90 -0.76 1.76 13.82
CA GLY A 90 -1.56 2.34 14.89
C GLY A 90 -1.13 3.78 15.14
N ASN A 91 -1.21 4.26 16.39
CA ASN A 91 -0.51 5.48 16.79
C ASN A 91 0.97 5.34 16.41
N TYR A 92 1.52 6.42 15.88
CA TYR A 92 2.81 6.56 15.17
C TYR A 92 4.02 5.93 15.90
N ASP A 93 3.92 5.66 17.21
CA ASP A 93 4.96 5.06 18.05
C ASP A 93 4.83 3.54 18.25
N ASN A 94 3.67 2.94 17.96
CA ASN A 94 3.41 1.51 18.20
C ASN A 94 2.91 0.81 16.94
N ILE A 95 3.83 0.14 16.24
CA ILE A 95 3.50 -0.76 15.13
C ILE A 95 3.04 -2.08 15.73
N THR A 96 1.81 -2.52 15.41
CA THR A 96 1.21 -3.73 15.97
C THR A 96 0.94 -4.77 14.87
N CYS A 97 1.19 -6.07 15.11
CA CYS A 97 0.76 -7.11 14.14
C CYS A 97 -0.78 -7.13 14.08
N PRO A 98 -1.39 -6.98 12.89
CA PRO A 98 -2.85 -7.05 12.74
C PRO A 98 -3.43 -8.40 13.19
N ASN A 99 -2.61 -9.45 13.17
CA ASN A 99 -3.02 -10.81 13.49
C ASN A 99 -2.74 -11.19 14.95
N CYS A 100 -1.67 -10.69 15.55
CA CYS A 100 -1.26 -11.05 16.92
C CYS A 100 -1.60 -9.98 17.96
N ARG A 101 -1.98 -8.76 17.54
CA ARG A 101 -2.20 -7.57 18.41
C ARG A 101 -1.06 -7.24 19.39
N LYS A 102 0.12 -7.82 19.19
CA LYS A 102 1.36 -7.52 19.94
C LYS A 102 2.17 -6.45 19.20
N CYS A 103 2.88 -5.61 19.96
CA CYS A 103 3.83 -4.64 19.42
C CYS A 103 4.99 -5.35 18.70
N LEU A 104 5.44 -4.74 17.60
CA LEU A 104 6.48 -5.23 16.71
C LEU A 104 7.85 -4.60 16.96
#